data_AF-A0A7C2F2M4-F1
#
_entry.id   AF-A0A7C2F2M4-F1
#
_cell.length_a   1.000
_cell.length_b   1.000
_cell.length_c   1.000
_cell.angle_alpha   90.00
_cell.angle_beta   90.00
_cell.angle_gamma   90.00
#
_symmetry.space_group_name_H-M   'P 1'
#
loop_
_entity.id
_entity.type
_entity.pdbx_description
1 polymer ?
#
loop_
_entity_poly.entity_id
_entity_poly.type
_entity_poly.pdbx_seq_one_letter_code
_entity_poly.pdbx_strand_id
1 'polypeptide(L)'
;MITTKISPLTVVIATASLVVASSVVANHFLGKSTRTIEPRVTVESGTSAGEQALRESPARGTVVITAIDGEVSRTADRAGEAQAVAIAASLYATTEQIKGRTPPNADGLLAGMAAQNLLPPGVTLTKAEGAMTCDHGNLYVRYRPSPLAIEVLALGREKKDGPALLVRVPDDNIREGGASIFMATRLSDVNDPVAFAPASEVISTGWSPMPLRPVK
;
A
#
# COMPACT_ATOMS: atom_id res chain seq x y z
N MET A 1 -53.47 38.07 -18.85
CA MET A 1 -52.73 37.18 -17.94
C MET A 1 -52.36 35.92 -18.71
N ILE A 2 -51.09 35.73 -19.07
CA ILE A 2 -50.62 34.53 -19.77
C ILE A 2 -50.02 33.60 -18.72
N THR A 3 -50.72 32.51 -18.43
CA THR A 3 -50.28 31.49 -17.48
C THR A 3 -49.47 30.44 -18.22
N THR A 4 -48.14 30.53 -18.15
CA THR A 4 -47.23 29.56 -18.78
C THR A 4 -47.27 28.24 -17.99
N LYS A 5 -47.89 27.20 -18.55
CA LYS A 5 -47.85 25.84 -17.98
C LYS A 5 -46.44 25.26 -18.18
N ILE A 6 -45.66 25.18 -17.11
CA ILE A 6 -44.35 24.55 -17.11
C ILE A 6 -44.56 23.03 -17.24
N SER A 7 -44.01 22.44 -18.30
CA SER A 7 -44.13 20.99 -18.53
C SER A 7 -43.23 20.21 -17.56
N PRO A 8 -43.61 18.99 -17.15
CA PRO A 8 -42.77 18.15 -16.30
C PRO A 8 -41.41 17.83 -16.93
N LEU A 9 -41.34 17.76 -18.27
CA LEU A 9 -40.08 17.61 -19.01
C LEU A 9 -39.14 18.81 -18.79
N THR A 10 -39.68 20.02 -18.73
CA THR A 10 -38.91 21.25 -18.49
C THR A 10 -38.31 21.26 -17.08
N VAL A 11 -39.04 20.73 -16.08
CA VAL A 11 -38.54 20.61 -14.71
C VAL A 11 -37.40 19.59 -14.63
N VAL A 12 -37.53 18.44 -15.29
CA VAL A 12 -36.49 17.39 -15.31
C VAL A 12 -35.21 17.86 -16.01
N ILE A 13 -35.34 18.58 -17.13
CA ILE A 13 -34.18 19.12 -17.84
C ILE A 13 -33.50 20.20 -16.99
N ALA A 14 -34.27 21.05 -16.31
CA ALA A 14 -33.71 22.08 -15.44
C ALA A 14 -32.96 21.49 -14.24
N THR A 15 -33.52 20.46 -13.58
CA THR A 15 -32.85 19.80 -12.45
C THR A 15 -31.62 19.00 -12.90
N ALA A 16 -31.68 18.26 -13.99
CA ALA A 16 -30.53 17.54 -14.53
C ALA A 16 -29.38 18.49 -14.89
N SER A 17 -29.70 19.62 -15.53
CA SER A 17 -28.71 20.65 -15.88
C SER A 17 -28.07 21.28 -14.64
N LEU A 18 -28.85 21.51 -13.58
CA LEU A 18 -28.35 22.05 -12.32
C LEU A 18 -27.39 21.07 -11.61
N VAL A 19 -27.70 19.76 -11.62
CA VAL A 19 -26.85 18.73 -11.02
C VAL A 19 -25.53 18.57 -11.79
N VAL A 20 -25.57 18.61 -13.13
CA VAL A 20 -24.35 18.56 -13.95
C VAL A 20 -23.53 19.84 -13.78
N ALA A 21 -24.16 21.02 -13.77
CA ALA A 21 -23.45 22.27 -13.57
C ALA A 21 -22.79 22.35 -12.17
N SER A 22 -23.49 21.93 -11.13
CA SER A 22 -22.95 21.92 -9.76
C SER A 22 -21.81 20.91 -9.58
N SER A 23 -21.88 19.74 -10.19
CA SER A 23 -20.79 18.75 -10.15
C SER A 23 -19.54 19.21 -10.93
N VAL A 24 -19.71 19.87 -12.08
CA VAL A 24 -18.58 20.45 -12.85
C VAL A 24 -17.94 21.62 -12.10
N VAL A 25 -18.74 22.50 -11.49
CA VAL A 25 -18.24 23.61 -10.68
C VAL A 25 -17.51 23.09 -9.44
N ALA A 26 -18.07 22.11 -8.73
CA ALA A 26 -17.41 21.49 -7.59
C ALA A 26 -16.05 20.89 -7.99
N ASN A 27 -15.99 20.11 -9.08
CA ASN A 27 -14.73 19.54 -9.55
C ASN A 27 -13.72 20.61 -10.00
N HIS A 28 -14.19 21.71 -10.61
CA HIS A 28 -13.29 22.77 -11.06
C HIS A 28 -12.72 23.62 -9.92
N PHE A 29 -13.48 23.82 -8.84
CA PHE A 29 -13.03 24.58 -7.67
C PHE A 29 -12.25 23.70 -6.66
N LEU A 30 -12.58 22.41 -6.52
CA LEU A 30 -11.83 21.48 -5.66
C LEU A 30 -10.56 20.91 -6.33
N GLY A 31 -10.49 20.87 -7.67
CA GLY A 31 -9.33 20.38 -8.42
C GLY A 31 -8.10 21.30 -8.37
N LYS A 32 -8.25 22.57 -7.96
CA LYS A 32 -7.15 23.54 -7.88
C LYS A 32 -6.29 23.41 -6.62
N SER A 33 -6.61 22.48 -5.71
CA SER A 33 -5.77 22.20 -4.52
C SER A 33 -4.81 21.02 -4.72
N THR A 34 -4.56 20.58 -5.95
CA THR A 34 -3.44 19.69 -6.24
C THR A 34 -2.18 20.52 -6.33
N ARG A 35 -1.46 20.61 -5.21
CA ARG A 35 -0.10 21.13 -5.16
C ARG A 35 0.74 20.25 -6.08
N THR A 36 1.02 20.74 -7.28
CA THR A 36 2.00 20.14 -8.20
C THR A 36 3.29 19.94 -7.42
N ILE A 37 3.57 18.69 -7.05
CA ILE A 37 4.86 18.32 -6.49
C ILE A 37 5.79 18.29 -7.68
N GLU A 38 6.63 19.31 -7.83
CA GLU A 38 7.83 19.18 -8.65
C GLU A 38 8.83 18.36 -7.84
N PRO A 39 9.14 17.10 -8.20
CA PRO A 39 10.24 16.39 -7.58
C PRO A 39 11.54 17.07 -8.04
N ARG A 40 12.06 17.97 -7.21
CA ARG A 40 13.38 18.55 -7.43
C ARG A 40 14.44 17.55 -6.98
N VAL A 41 14.74 16.58 -7.84
CA VAL A 41 15.91 15.71 -7.65
C VAL A 41 17.14 16.56 -7.92
N THR A 42 17.83 16.96 -6.85
CA THR A 42 19.14 17.60 -6.98
C THR A 42 20.16 16.48 -7.12
N VAL A 43 20.47 16.11 -8.37
CA VAL A 43 21.62 15.26 -8.66
C VAL A 43 22.83 16.19 -8.63
N GLU A 44 23.59 16.16 -7.54
CA GLU A 44 24.92 16.78 -7.52
C GLU A 44 25.81 16.01 -8.51
N SER A 45 25.74 16.42 -9.78
CA SER A 45 26.70 16.04 -10.79
C SER A 45 27.98 16.82 -10.49
N GLY A 46 28.77 16.27 -9.57
CA GLY A 46 30.14 16.70 -9.32
C GLY A 46 30.91 16.66 -10.63
N THR A 47 31.03 17.81 -11.27
CA THR A 47 31.82 17.99 -12.48
C THR A 47 33.27 18.07 -12.05
N SER A 48 34.03 17.05 -12.47
CA SER A 48 35.48 16.97 -12.61
C SER A 48 36.29 18.16 -12.11
N ALA A 49 36.75 18.10 -10.86
CA ALA A 49 37.91 18.83 -10.40
C ALA A 49 38.56 18.08 -9.22
N GLY A 50 39.63 17.33 -9.51
CA GLY A 50 40.54 16.86 -8.46
C GLY A 50 40.85 15.37 -8.50
N GLU A 51 41.49 14.92 -9.57
CA GLU A 51 42.12 13.60 -9.76
C GLU A 51 43.29 13.32 -8.79
N GLN A 52 43.29 13.90 -7.59
CA GLN A 52 44.39 13.82 -6.61
C GLN A 52 43.98 13.48 -5.16
N ALA A 53 42.70 13.25 -4.86
CA ALA A 53 42.26 12.81 -3.53
C ALA A 53 42.12 11.28 -3.39
N LEU A 54 42.78 10.50 -4.26
CA LEU A 54 42.63 9.04 -4.35
C LEU A 54 43.59 8.25 -3.43
N ARG A 55 44.20 8.91 -2.46
CA ARG A 55 45.00 8.25 -1.41
C ARG A 55 44.69 8.95 -0.09
N GLU A 56 44.26 8.16 0.90
CA GLU A 56 43.96 8.55 2.30
C GLU A 56 42.49 8.93 2.64
N SER A 57 41.59 7.94 2.57
CA SER A 57 40.64 7.64 3.67
C SER A 57 39.76 6.44 3.34
N PRO A 58 40.10 5.21 3.76
CA PRO A 58 39.11 4.16 3.89
C PRO A 58 38.41 4.29 5.26
N ALA A 59 37.11 3.97 5.29
CA ALA A 59 36.36 3.54 6.49
C ALA A 59 35.68 4.57 7.41
N ARG A 60 34.96 5.59 6.89
CA ARG A 60 33.93 6.29 7.70
C ARG A 60 32.54 6.47 7.09
N GLY A 61 32.34 6.18 5.80
CA GLY A 61 31.03 6.33 5.15
C GLY A 61 30.09 5.12 5.26
N THR A 62 30.63 3.91 5.32
CA THR A 62 29.82 2.66 5.30
C THR A 62 29.42 2.19 6.70
N VAL A 63 30.09 2.66 7.75
CA VAL A 63 29.89 2.18 9.13
C VAL A 63 28.63 2.76 9.79
N VAL A 64 28.09 3.88 9.27
CA VAL A 64 26.91 4.54 9.88
C VAL A 64 25.58 3.88 9.46
N ILE A 65 25.50 3.28 8.28
CA ILE A 65 24.27 2.57 7.84
C ILE A 65 24.10 1.23 8.58
N THR A 66 25.21 0.60 8.98
CA THR A 66 25.18 -0.67 9.74
C THR A 66 24.96 -0.48 11.25
N ALA A 67 24.92 0.76 11.75
CA ALA A 67 24.88 1.04 13.19
C ALA A 67 23.46 1.20 13.77
N ILE A 68 22.42 1.17 12.93
CA ILE A 68 21.00 1.15 13.34
C ILE A 68 20.34 -0.16 12.89
N ASP A 69 21.07 -1.27 12.91
CA ASP A 69 20.44 -2.58 12.80
C ASP A 69 19.80 -2.92 14.15
N GLY A 70 18.47 -2.91 14.18
CA GLY A 70 17.69 -3.14 15.39
C GLY A 70 16.24 -3.44 15.05
N GLU A 71 15.50 -3.85 16.08
CA GLU A 71 14.10 -4.29 15.95
C GLU A 71 13.23 -3.30 15.16
N VAL A 72 13.35 -2.02 15.47
CA VAL A 72 12.57 -0.95 14.82
C VAL A 72 12.90 -0.83 13.33
N SER A 73 14.19 -0.91 12.96
CA SER A 73 14.60 -0.82 11.55
C SER A 73 14.05 -2.01 10.77
N ARG A 74 14.27 -3.22 11.27
CA ARG A 74 13.80 -4.46 10.61
C ARG A 74 12.29 -4.52 10.51
N THR A 75 11.57 -4.01 11.51
CA THR A 75 10.11 -3.88 11.47
C THR A 75 9.68 -2.88 10.40
N ALA A 76 10.38 -1.75 10.26
CA ALA A 76 10.08 -0.77 9.23
C ALA A 76 10.36 -1.32 7.82
N ASP A 77 11.45 -2.05 7.62
CA ASP A 77 11.78 -2.69 6.35
C ASP A 77 10.70 -3.70 5.96
N ARG A 78 10.32 -4.59 6.89
CA ARG A 78 9.21 -5.54 6.69
C ARG A 78 7.88 -4.85 6.43
N ALA A 79 7.60 -3.74 7.10
CA ALA A 79 6.40 -2.96 6.84
C ALA A 79 6.40 -2.42 5.41
N GLY A 80 7.53 -1.88 4.95
CA GLY A 80 7.72 -1.42 3.58
C GLY A 80 7.54 -2.52 2.55
N GLU A 81 8.14 -3.69 2.78
CA GLU A 81 7.97 -4.87 1.91
C GLU A 81 6.50 -5.32 1.87
N ALA A 82 5.85 -5.47 3.02
CA ALA A 82 4.44 -5.88 3.10
C ALA A 82 3.50 -4.90 2.38
N GLN A 83 3.74 -3.59 2.52
CA GLN A 83 3.01 -2.56 1.79
C GLN A 83 3.27 -2.62 0.28
N ALA A 84 4.52 -2.78 -0.13
CA ALA A 84 4.88 -2.89 -1.55
C ALA A 84 4.20 -4.10 -2.19
N VAL A 85 4.19 -5.24 -1.50
CA VAL A 85 3.46 -6.45 -1.93
C VAL A 85 1.98 -6.18 -2.03
N ALA A 86 1.36 -5.59 -1.00
CA ALA A 86 -0.07 -5.29 -1.01
C ALA A 86 -0.47 -4.40 -2.19
N ILE A 87 0.29 -3.33 -2.44
CA ILE A 87 0.04 -2.38 -3.55
C ILE A 87 0.24 -3.06 -4.90
N ALA A 88 1.34 -3.80 -5.08
CA ALA A 88 1.63 -4.50 -6.33
C ALA A 88 0.56 -5.55 -6.64
N ALA A 89 0.11 -6.29 -5.62
CA ALA A 89 -0.98 -7.23 -5.70
C ALA A 89 -2.31 -6.55 -6.05
N SER A 90 -2.63 -5.41 -5.42
CA SER A 90 -3.85 -4.65 -5.72
C SER A 90 -3.85 -4.13 -7.14
N LEU A 91 -2.73 -3.58 -7.60
CA LEU A 91 -2.58 -3.06 -8.95
C LEU A 91 -2.70 -4.18 -9.99
N TYR A 92 -2.02 -5.31 -9.77
CA TYR A 92 -2.08 -6.46 -10.66
C TYR A 92 -3.50 -7.04 -10.72
N ALA A 93 -4.13 -7.30 -9.57
CA ALA A 93 -5.50 -7.81 -9.50
C ALA A 93 -6.50 -6.89 -10.21
N THR A 94 -6.40 -5.58 -9.97
CA THR A 94 -7.26 -4.57 -10.61
C THR A 94 -7.05 -4.54 -12.12
N THR A 95 -5.78 -4.57 -12.56
CA THR A 95 -5.44 -4.61 -13.99
C THR A 95 -6.01 -5.84 -14.68
N GLU A 96 -5.94 -7.00 -14.02
CA GLU A 96 -6.53 -8.23 -14.55
C GLU A 96 -8.06 -8.14 -14.62
N GLN A 97 -8.72 -7.60 -13.58
CA GLN A 97 -10.17 -7.39 -13.59
C GLN A 97 -10.61 -6.46 -14.72
N ILE A 98 -9.86 -5.38 -14.99
CA ILE A 98 -10.11 -4.48 -16.13
C ILE A 98 -10.00 -5.23 -17.47
N LYS A 99 -9.09 -6.20 -17.57
CA LYS A 99 -8.94 -7.07 -18.75
C LYS A 99 -9.97 -8.21 -18.81
N GLY A 100 -10.91 -8.28 -17.87
CA GLY A 100 -11.90 -9.36 -17.79
C GLY A 100 -11.32 -10.69 -17.29
N ARG A 101 -10.15 -10.68 -16.67
CA ARG A 101 -9.52 -11.85 -16.03
C ARG A 101 -9.56 -11.67 -14.51
N THR A 102 -9.57 -12.75 -13.77
CA THR A 102 -9.49 -12.67 -12.31
C THR A 102 -8.60 -13.80 -11.82
N PRO A 103 -7.50 -13.48 -11.11
CA PRO A 103 -6.70 -14.50 -10.45
C PRO A 103 -7.61 -15.38 -9.58
N PRO A 104 -7.49 -16.72 -9.62
CA PRO A 104 -8.42 -17.58 -8.89
C PRO A 104 -8.17 -17.55 -7.37
N ASN A 105 -6.92 -17.37 -6.94
CA ASN A 105 -6.47 -17.41 -5.56
C ASN A 105 -5.16 -16.62 -5.39
N ALA A 106 -4.63 -16.60 -4.17
CA ALA A 106 -3.37 -15.91 -3.86
C ALA A 106 -2.19 -16.43 -4.69
N ASP A 107 -2.10 -17.74 -4.95
CA ASP A 107 -1.02 -18.30 -5.76
C ASP A 107 -1.09 -17.85 -7.23
N GLY A 108 -2.29 -17.83 -7.82
CA GLY A 108 -2.48 -17.32 -9.17
C GLY A 108 -2.18 -15.81 -9.28
N LEU A 109 -2.48 -15.07 -8.21
CA LEU A 109 -2.13 -13.65 -8.09
C LEU A 109 -0.61 -13.46 -8.08
N LEU A 110 0.07 -14.16 -7.17
CA LEU A 110 1.52 -14.06 -6.97
C LEU A 110 2.32 -14.59 -8.17
N ALA A 111 1.89 -15.69 -8.78
CA ALA A 111 2.50 -16.22 -10.00
C ALA A 111 2.37 -15.22 -11.16
N GLY A 112 1.22 -14.57 -11.28
CA GLY A 112 0.98 -13.51 -12.25
C GLY A 112 1.86 -12.29 -12.03
N MET A 113 1.98 -11.84 -10.78
CA MET A 113 2.90 -10.75 -10.40
C MET A 113 4.36 -11.09 -10.74
N ALA A 114 4.80 -12.30 -10.40
CA ALA A 114 6.15 -12.76 -10.70
C ALA A 114 6.43 -12.82 -12.20
N ALA A 115 5.48 -13.32 -13.00
CA ALA A 115 5.60 -13.37 -14.46
C ALA A 115 5.72 -11.98 -15.10
N GLN A 116 5.25 -10.93 -14.42
CA GLN A 116 5.35 -9.54 -14.84
C GLN A 116 6.49 -8.76 -14.17
N ASN A 117 7.36 -9.44 -13.40
CA ASN A 117 8.44 -8.83 -12.62
C ASN A 117 7.93 -7.73 -11.64
N LEU A 118 6.76 -7.93 -11.04
CA LEU A 118 6.13 -6.99 -10.10
C LEU A 118 6.41 -7.32 -8.63
N LEU A 119 7.24 -8.33 -8.35
CA LEU A 119 7.63 -8.63 -6.97
C LEU A 119 8.57 -7.53 -6.44
N PRO A 120 8.36 -7.04 -5.21
CA PRO A 120 9.29 -6.11 -4.59
C PRO A 120 10.70 -6.72 -4.48
N PRO A 121 11.76 -5.89 -4.49
CA PRO A 121 13.12 -6.36 -4.27
C PRO A 121 13.25 -7.04 -2.90
N GLY A 122 14.09 -8.06 -2.80
CA GLY A 122 14.28 -8.85 -1.56
C GLY A 122 13.16 -9.85 -1.26
N VAL A 123 12.04 -9.81 -1.99
CA VAL A 123 10.91 -10.73 -1.82
C VAL A 123 11.00 -11.88 -2.81
N THR A 124 10.93 -13.11 -2.31
CA THR A 124 10.93 -14.31 -3.14
C THR A 124 9.74 -15.22 -2.83
N LEU A 125 9.13 -15.80 -3.87
CA LEU A 125 8.05 -16.76 -3.71
C LEU A 125 8.55 -18.04 -3.04
N THR A 126 7.70 -18.65 -2.22
CA THR A 126 7.93 -19.99 -1.67
C THR A 126 7.00 -21.02 -2.31
N LYS A 127 7.13 -22.29 -1.88
CA LYS A 127 6.23 -23.38 -2.30
C LYS A 127 4.93 -23.43 -1.48
N ALA A 128 4.85 -22.69 -0.38
CA ALA A 128 3.65 -22.66 0.45
C ALA A 128 2.65 -21.65 -0.11
N GLU A 129 1.36 -21.96 0.00
CA GLU A 129 0.27 -21.15 -0.55
C GLU A 129 0.31 -19.72 0.00
N GLY A 130 0.28 -18.74 -0.90
CA GLY A 130 0.31 -17.32 -0.58
C GLY A 130 1.59 -16.85 0.14
N ALA A 131 2.59 -17.72 0.32
CA ALA A 131 3.72 -17.46 1.19
C ALA A 131 4.96 -17.01 0.41
N MET A 132 5.63 -16.00 0.95
CA MET A 132 6.84 -15.42 0.42
C MET A 132 7.86 -15.21 1.54
N THR A 133 9.13 -15.15 1.19
CA THR A 133 10.21 -14.83 2.11
C THR A 133 10.79 -13.46 1.79
N CYS A 134 11.21 -12.75 2.82
CA CYS A 134 11.99 -11.52 2.73
C CYS A 134 13.19 -11.58 3.68
N ASP A 135 14.02 -10.54 3.68
CA ASP A 135 15.28 -10.52 4.43
C ASP A 135 15.06 -10.77 5.92
N HIS A 136 14.04 -10.15 6.51
CA HIS A 136 13.76 -10.18 7.95
C HIS A 136 12.53 -11.01 8.33
N GLY A 137 11.94 -11.79 7.42
CA GLY A 137 10.73 -12.53 7.76
C GLY A 137 10.10 -13.33 6.63
N ASN A 138 8.82 -13.64 6.85
CA ASN A 138 7.93 -14.26 5.88
C ASN A 138 6.70 -13.38 5.69
N LEU A 139 6.18 -13.34 4.47
CA LEU A 139 4.95 -12.64 4.10
C LEU A 139 3.91 -13.65 3.65
N TYR A 140 2.69 -13.55 4.15
CA TYR A 140 1.57 -14.39 3.74
C TYR A 140 0.48 -13.51 3.14
N VAL A 141 0.19 -13.75 1.86
CA VAL A 141 -0.79 -12.99 1.09
C VAL A 141 -2.13 -13.73 1.12
N ARG A 142 -3.16 -13.02 1.56
CA ARG A 142 -4.55 -13.45 1.47
C ARG A 142 -5.23 -12.60 0.41
N TYR A 143 -5.99 -13.24 -0.44
CA TYR A 143 -6.61 -12.60 -1.60
C TYR A 143 -8.09 -12.96 -1.69
N ARG A 144 -8.93 -11.93 -1.84
CA ARG A 144 -10.35 -12.05 -2.12
C ARG A 144 -10.66 -11.28 -3.40
N PRO A 145 -11.16 -11.93 -4.46
CA PRO A 145 -11.41 -11.27 -5.75
C PRO A 145 -12.67 -10.37 -5.74
N SER A 146 -13.67 -10.70 -4.92
CA SER A 146 -14.95 -9.96 -4.86
C SER A 146 -15.52 -9.93 -3.43
N PRO A 147 -15.71 -8.75 -2.81
CA PRO A 147 -15.09 -7.48 -3.21
C PRO A 147 -13.55 -7.61 -3.17
N LEU A 148 -12.86 -6.94 -4.10
CA LEU A 148 -11.41 -7.00 -4.21
C LEU A 148 -10.76 -6.56 -2.89
N ALA A 149 -10.04 -7.47 -2.24
CA ALA A 149 -9.28 -7.20 -1.03
C ALA A 149 -8.03 -8.06 -0.96
N ILE A 150 -6.96 -7.46 -0.47
CA ILE A 150 -5.67 -8.11 -0.22
C ILE A 150 -5.26 -7.85 1.21
N GLU A 151 -4.80 -8.90 1.89
CA GLU A 151 -4.08 -8.78 3.16
C GLU A 151 -2.69 -9.37 3.01
N VAL A 152 -1.71 -8.72 3.64
CA VAL A 152 -0.35 -9.23 3.76
C VAL A 152 -0.01 -9.31 5.24
N LEU A 153 0.10 -10.53 5.74
CA LEU A 153 0.58 -10.84 7.09
C LEU A 153 2.10 -11.01 7.04
N ALA A 154 2.84 -10.09 7.66
CA ALA A 154 4.29 -10.15 7.75
C ALA A 154 4.71 -10.65 9.13
N LEU A 155 5.38 -11.79 9.18
CA LEU A 155 5.90 -12.40 10.41
C LEU A 155 7.43 -12.29 10.44
N GLY A 156 7.97 -11.76 11.55
CA GLY A 156 9.41 -11.75 11.80
C GLY A 156 9.94 -13.17 11.97
N ARG A 157 11.17 -13.44 11.54
CA ARG A 157 11.79 -14.77 11.68
C ARG A 157 12.25 -15.02 13.12
N GLU A 158 12.69 -13.97 13.79
CA GLU A 158 13.18 -13.96 15.16
C GLU A 158 12.57 -12.78 15.94
N LYS A 159 12.67 -12.82 17.28
CA LYS A 159 12.21 -11.72 18.14
C LYS A 159 12.84 -10.37 17.77
N LYS A 160 14.10 -10.38 17.33
CA LYS A 160 14.83 -9.18 16.92
C LYS A 160 14.31 -8.56 15.62
N ASP A 161 13.49 -9.28 14.85
CA ASP A 161 12.88 -8.74 13.63
C ASP A 161 11.60 -7.94 13.93
N GLY A 162 11.13 -7.96 15.19
CA GLY A 162 10.02 -7.18 15.71
C GLY A 162 8.64 -7.81 15.52
N PRO A 163 7.57 -7.09 15.90
CA PRO A 163 6.22 -7.64 15.95
C PRO A 163 5.70 -8.05 14.58
N ALA A 164 4.69 -8.92 14.57
CA ALA A 164 3.95 -9.24 13.36
C ALA A 164 3.18 -7.99 12.86
N LEU A 165 3.05 -7.88 11.54
CA LEU A 165 2.34 -6.78 10.88
C LEU A 165 1.25 -7.35 9.97
N LEU A 166 0.12 -6.66 9.87
CA LEU A 166 -0.96 -6.99 8.95
C LEU A 166 -1.29 -5.75 8.14
N VAL A 167 -1.03 -5.80 6.84
CA VAL A 167 -1.39 -4.74 5.88
C VAL A 167 -2.64 -5.16 5.13
N ARG A 168 -3.62 -4.27 5.01
CA ARG A 168 -4.89 -4.53 4.29
C ARG A 168 -5.16 -3.45 3.24
N VAL A 169 -5.46 -3.87 2.01
CA VAL A 169 -5.75 -2.98 0.87
C VAL A 169 -6.81 -3.59 -0.07
N PRO A 170 -7.92 -2.89 -0.34
CA PRO A 170 -8.51 -1.86 0.51
C PRO A 170 -8.96 -2.44 1.86
N ASP A 171 -9.09 -1.59 2.86
CA ASP A 171 -9.77 -1.91 4.11
C ASP A 171 -11.24 -1.52 4.04
N ASP A 172 -12.12 -2.51 4.15
CA ASP A 172 -13.58 -2.36 4.15
C ASP A 172 -14.08 -1.43 5.28
N ASN A 173 -13.29 -1.23 6.33
CA ASN A 173 -13.61 -0.31 7.44
C ASN A 173 -13.37 1.16 7.09
N ILE A 174 -12.67 1.46 5.99
CA ILE A 174 -12.39 2.83 5.52
C ILE A 174 -13.33 3.14 4.35
N ARG A 175 -14.25 4.09 4.56
CA ARG A 175 -15.33 4.43 3.61
C ARG A 175 -14.89 4.80 2.20
N GLU A 176 -13.65 5.27 2.05
CA GLU A 176 -13.05 5.67 0.76
C GLU A 176 -12.12 4.61 0.15
N GLY A 177 -12.06 3.40 0.71
CA GLY A 177 -11.21 2.32 0.19
C GLY A 177 -9.72 2.49 0.49
N GLY A 178 -9.40 2.97 1.70
CA GLY A 178 -8.02 3.21 2.13
C GLY A 178 -7.25 1.94 2.51
N ALA A 179 -5.98 2.09 2.88
CA ALA A 179 -5.18 1.01 3.45
C ALA A 179 -5.20 1.07 4.98
N SER A 180 -5.02 -0.08 5.63
CA SER A 180 -4.81 -0.18 7.07
C SER A 180 -3.57 -1.01 7.38
N ILE A 181 -2.91 -0.66 8.48
CA ILE A 181 -1.80 -1.45 9.02
C ILE A 181 -2.12 -1.73 10.48
N PHE A 182 -1.99 -2.98 10.87
CA PHE A 182 -2.07 -3.42 12.25
C PHE A 182 -0.73 -4.02 12.68
N MET A 183 -0.39 -3.83 13.94
CA MET A 183 0.81 -4.38 14.56
C MET A 183 0.40 -5.26 15.73
N ALA A 184 0.94 -6.47 15.81
CA ALA A 184 0.71 -7.34 16.95
C ALA A 184 1.29 -6.71 18.22
N THR A 185 0.54 -6.78 19.32
CA THR A 185 0.98 -6.28 20.64
C THR A 185 1.97 -7.20 21.34
N ARG A 186 2.25 -8.37 20.75
CA ARG A 186 3.15 -9.40 21.27
C ARG A 186 4.14 -9.83 20.19
N LEU A 187 5.34 -10.21 20.60
CA LEU A 187 6.40 -10.70 19.72
C LEU A 187 6.37 -12.22 19.49
N SER A 188 5.68 -12.97 20.35
CA SER A 188 5.55 -14.43 20.26
C SER A 188 4.11 -14.86 20.51
N ASP A 189 3.76 -16.06 20.04
CA ASP A 189 2.42 -16.65 20.17
C ASP A 189 1.32 -15.69 19.71
N VAL A 190 1.58 -15.05 18.56
CA VAL A 190 0.66 -14.10 17.95
C VAL A 190 -0.56 -14.88 17.45
N ASN A 191 -1.75 -14.48 17.93
CA ASN A 191 -2.99 -14.98 17.38
C ASN A 191 -3.19 -14.37 15.98
N ASP A 192 -3.09 -15.21 14.97
CA ASP A 192 -3.33 -14.82 13.59
C ASP A 192 -4.82 -14.49 13.39
N PRO A 193 -5.18 -13.25 12.99
CA PRO A 193 -6.56 -12.91 12.72
C PRO A 193 -7.12 -13.72 11.56
N VAL A 194 -8.41 -14.04 11.61
CA VAL A 194 -9.11 -14.60 10.45
C VAL A 194 -8.97 -13.67 9.25
N ALA A 195 -8.80 -14.24 8.06
CA ALA A 195 -8.66 -13.49 6.82
C ALA A 195 -9.82 -12.50 6.63
N PHE A 196 -9.47 -11.23 6.41
CA PHE A 196 -10.42 -10.13 6.21
C PHE A 196 -11.39 -9.89 7.36
N ALA A 197 -11.03 -10.27 8.60
CA ALA A 197 -11.85 -10.00 9.78
C ALA A 197 -12.10 -8.50 9.99
N PRO A 198 -13.25 -8.07 10.52
CA PRO A 198 -13.49 -6.67 10.87
C PRO A 198 -12.41 -6.12 11.81
N ALA A 199 -12.14 -4.81 11.74
CA ALA A 199 -11.06 -4.20 12.53
C ALA A 199 -11.22 -4.44 14.05
N SER A 200 -12.45 -4.50 14.57
CA SER A 200 -12.73 -4.80 15.97
C SER A 200 -12.29 -6.22 16.38
N GLU A 201 -12.39 -7.20 15.48
CA GLU A 201 -11.96 -8.58 15.71
C GLU A 201 -10.45 -8.73 15.59
N VAL A 202 -9.83 -8.00 14.65
CA VAL A 202 -8.37 -7.88 14.58
C VAL A 202 -7.85 -7.29 15.90
N ILE A 203 -8.49 -6.25 16.42
CA ILE A 203 -8.09 -5.64 17.70
C ILE A 203 -8.29 -6.61 18.88
N SER A 204 -9.42 -7.33 18.93
CA SER A 204 -9.71 -8.27 20.03
C SER A 204 -8.73 -9.46 20.08
N THR A 205 -8.10 -9.81 18.96
CA THR A 205 -7.06 -10.84 18.88
C THR A 205 -5.66 -10.36 19.28
N GLY A 206 -5.52 -9.09 19.71
CA GLY A 206 -4.27 -8.55 20.25
C GLY A 206 -3.44 -7.75 19.25
N TRP A 207 -4.10 -7.12 18.27
CA TRP A 207 -3.48 -6.24 17.30
C TRP A 207 -3.86 -4.78 17.53
N SER A 208 -2.94 -3.86 17.25
CA SER A 208 -3.15 -2.42 17.39
C SER A 208 -3.05 -1.73 16.02
N PRO A 209 -4.01 -0.87 15.64
CA PRO A 209 -3.92 -0.12 14.40
C PRO A 209 -2.75 0.87 14.46
N MET A 210 -1.97 0.93 13.38
CA MET A 210 -0.93 1.93 13.20
C MET A 210 -1.49 3.11 12.42
N PRO A 211 -1.25 4.36 12.87
CA PRO A 211 -1.61 5.52 12.08
C PRO A 211 -0.77 5.55 10.81
N LEU A 212 -1.42 5.57 9.64
CA LEU A 212 -0.77 5.94 8.39
C LEU A 212 -0.40 7.42 8.48
N ARG A 213 0.88 7.71 8.73
CA ARG A 213 1.33 9.11 8.79
C ARG A 213 1.33 9.69 7.38
N PRO A 214 0.70 10.84 7.14
CA PRO A 214 0.96 11.59 5.92
C PRO A 214 2.45 11.98 5.93
N VAL A 215 3.15 11.72 4.83
CA VAL A 215 4.50 12.25 4.62
C VAL A 215 4.38 13.77 4.61
N LYS A 216 5.04 14.44 5.55
CA LYS A 216 5.02 15.90 5.69
C LYS A 216 5.90 16.57 4.65
#